data_AF-A0A1G8M711-F1
#
_entry.id   AF-A0A1G8M711-F1
#
_cell.length_a   1.000
_cell.length_b   1.000
_cell.length_c   1.000
_cell.angle_alpha   90.00
_cell.angle_beta   90.00
_cell.angle_gamma   90.00
#
_symmetry.space_group_name_H-M   'P 1'
#
loop_
_entity.id
_entity.type
_entity.pdbx_description
1 polymer ?
#
loop_
_entity_poly.entity_id
_entity_poly.type
_entity_poly.pdbx_seq_one_letter_code
_entity_poly.pdbx_strand_id
1 'polypeptide(L)'
;MKEWRGLFGQSGNSLGTLRYRDVGEGDIFLFFGWFKEARKEDGVWKYVPHAPNIHALYGYLEVDRELDIKAGDLVPPWAAYHPHIKNSHEHRIGGNSVYMATSEFSKNTEQPGWGCFHYDPRLVLTNEDKTARSFWKLPACFQGEQDQFTSGIRTWNVLPDGMIEMQTIGRGDQEMYVSSNPEVVKWAEELIMNCTVYE
;
A
#
# COMPACT_ATOMS: atom_id res chain seq x y z
N MET A 1 12.10 -19.95 14.98
CA MET A 1 10.83 -19.20 14.78
C MET A 1 11.15 -17.89 14.07
N LYS A 2 11.33 -17.88 12.74
CA LYS A 2 11.49 -16.65 11.92
C LYS A 2 11.18 -16.95 10.44
N GLU A 3 10.09 -17.66 10.15
CA GLU A 3 9.67 -17.89 8.76
C GLU A 3 8.48 -17.03 8.33
N TRP A 4 7.74 -16.46 9.28
CA TRP A 4 6.58 -15.64 8.97
C TRP A 4 6.99 -14.35 8.26
N ARG A 5 6.28 -14.02 7.18
CA ARG A 5 6.46 -12.80 6.40
C ARG A 5 5.13 -12.16 6.05
N GLY A 6 5.17 -10.90 5.65
CA GLY A 6 4.03 -10.20 5.06
C GLY A 6 3.50 -10.94 3.82
N LEU A 7 2.17 -11.01 3.70
CA LEU A 7 1.47 -11.62 2.57
C LEU A 7 0.41 -10.64 2.06
N PHE A 8 0.34 -10.47 0.75
CA PHE A 8 -0.68 -9.67 0.08
C PHE A 8 -1.39 -10.50 -0.98
N GLY A 9 -2.65 -10.88 -0.71
CA GLY A 9 -3.45 -11.67 -1.64
C GLY A 9 -4.23 -10.82 -2.63
N GLN A 10 -4.27 -11.27 -3.88
CA GLN A 10 -5.03 -10.63 -4.93
C GLN A 10 -5.74 -11.65 -5.81
N SER A 11 -6.89 -11.26 -6.36
CA SER A 11 -7.67 -12.11 -7.27
C SER A 11 -8.42 -11.28 -8.32
N GLY A 12 -8.94 -11.95 -9.34
CA GLY A 12 -9.76 -11.29 -10.38
C GLY A 12 -9.03 -10.16 -11.11
N ASN A 13 -9.72 -9.03 -11.31
CA ASN A 13 -9.19 -7.89 -12.08
C ASN A 13 -7.96 -7.24 -11.42
N SER A 14 -7.95 -7.13 -10.10
CA SER A 14 -6.82 -6.53 -9.36
C SER A 14 -5.53 -7.33 -9.60
N LEU A 15 -5.60 -8.66 -9.52
CA LEU A 15 -4.45 -9.51 -9.87
C LEU A 15 -4.06 -9.37 -11.35
N GLY A 16 -5.04 -9.29 -12.25
CA GLY A 16 -4.78 -9.05 -13.67
C GLY A 16 -3.99 -7.75 -13.92
N THR A 17 -4.33 -6.67 -13.22
CA THR A 17 -3.61 -5.40 -13.27
C THR A 17 -2.18 -5.53 -12.76
N LEU A 18 -1.95 -6.25 -11.66
CA LEU A 18 -0.59 -6.46 -11.13
C LEU A 18 0.28 -7.26 -12.11
N ARG A 19 -0.26 -8.34 -12.69
CA ARG A 19 0.45 -9.12 -13.72
C ARG A 19 0.69 -8.33 -15.01
N TYR A 20 -0.26 -7.49 -15.43
CA TYR A 20 -0.07 -6.61 -16.59
C TYR A 20 1.07 -5.61 -16.37
N ARG A 21 1.24 -5.15 -15.13
CA ARG A 21 2.35 -4.27 -14.73
C ARG A 21 3.65 -5.00 -14.43
N ASP A 22 3.68 -6.32 -14.62
CA ASP A 22 4.85 -7.18 -14.41
C ASP A 22 5.40 -7.10 -12.97
N VAL A 23 4.51 -7.01 -11.98
CA VAL A 23 4.92 -6.91 -10.57
C VAL A 23 5.68 -8.16 -10.14
N GLY A 24 6.88 -7.97 -9.62
CA GLY A 24 7.81 -9.02 -9.25
C GLY A 24 8.74 -8.65 -8.09
N GLU A 25 9.83 -9.40 -7.97
CA GLU A 25 10.83 -9.24 -6.91
C GLU A 25 11.37 -7.80 -6.85
N GLY A 26 11.40 -7.21 -5.65
CA GLY A 26 11.88 -5.86 -5.38
C GLY A 26 10.84 -4.75 -5.54
N ASP A 27 9.67 -5.03 -6.11
CA ASP A 27 8.61 -4.03 -6.21
C ASP A 27 8.00 -3.73 -4.83
N ILE A 28 7.56 -2.48 -4.65
CA ILE A 28 7.02 -1.99 -3.37
C ILE A 28 5.53 -1.69 -3.49
N PHE A 29 4.76 -2.27 -2.58
CA PHE A 29 3.40 -1.84 -2.28
C PHE A 29 3.39 -0.89 -1.10
N LEU A 30 2.63 0.21 -1.22
CA LEU A 30 2.26 1.07 -0.10
C LEU A 30 0.76 0.94 0.14
N PHE A 31 0.38 0.59 1.36
CA PHE A 31 -1.03 0.45 1.74
C PHE A 31 -1.53 1.72 2.39
N PHE A 32 -2.72 2.17 2.00
CA PHE A 32 -3.35 3.37 2.53
C PHE A 32 -4.79 3.10 2.98
N GLY A 33 -5.25 3.89 3.94
CA GLY A 33 -6.58 3.73 4.52
C GLY A 33 -7.22 5.06 4.87
N TRP A 34 -8.51 5.00 5.20
CA TRP A 34 -9.25 6.14 5.74
C TRP A 34 -9.17 6.11 7.26
N PHE A 35 -8.58 7.16 7.82
CA PHE A 35 -8.44 7.35 9.26
C PHE A 35 -9.09 8.64 9.74
N LYS A 36 -9.38 8.66 11.05
CA LYS A 36 -9.78 9.83 11.82
C LYS A 36 -9.16 9.72 13.20
N GLU A 37 -8.64 10.83 13.73
CA GLU A 37 -7.99 10.84 15.04
C GLU A 37 -8.95 10.34 16.13
N ALA A 38 -8.46 9.42 16.95
CA ALA A 38 -9.17 8.89 18.11
C ALA A 38 -8.28 8.97 19.34
N ARG A 39 -8.89 9.22 20.50
CA ARG A 39 -8.23 9.24 21.80
C ARG A 39 -8.96 8.30 22.74
N LYS A 40 -8.21 7.74 23.69
CA LYS A 40 -8.77 6.86 24.71
C LYS A 40 -9.12 7.71 25.94
N GLU A 41 -10.41 7.84 26.24
CA GLU A 41 -10.95 8.55 27.40
C GLU A 41 -11.66 7.53 28.30
N ASP A 42 -11.27 7.45 29.58
CA ASP A 42 -11.84 6.50 30.56
C ASP A 42 -11.88 5.05 30.07
N GLY A 43 -10.84 4.63 29.35
CA GLY A 43 -10.73 3.28 28.79
C GLY A 43 -11.48 3.08 27.46
N VAL A 44 -12.25 4.06 26.99
CA VAL A 44 -13.05 3.99 25.77
C VAL A 44 -12.42 4.83 24.66
N TRP A 45 -12.27 4.25 23.47
CA TRP A 45 -11.84 4.99 22.30
C TRP A 45 -12.97 5.89 21.78
N LYS A 46 -12.69 7.18 21.60
CA LYS A 46 -13.59 8.15 21.01
C LYS A 46 -12.88 8.92 19.92
N TYR A 47 -13.60 9.25 18.86
CA TYR A 47 -13.08 10.18 17.86
C TYR A 47 -12.93 11.56 18.46
N VAL A 48 -11.82 12.22 18.14
CA VAL A 48 -11.60 13.61 18.50
C VAL A 48 -12.63 14.47 17.76
N PRO A 49 -13.42 15.29 18.47
CA PRO A 49 -14.35 16.22 17.85
C PRO A 49 -13.63 17.10 16.82
N HIS A 50 -14.26 17.30 15.66
CA HIS A 50 -13.74 18.12 14.55
C HIS A 50 -12.40 17.67 13.93
N ALA A 51 -11.82 16.55 14.36
CA ALA A 51 -10.64 16.01 13.67
C ALA A 51 -10.97 15.67 12.20
N PRO A 52 -10.05 15.96 11.27
CA PRO A 52 -10.26 15.71 9.86
C PRO A 52 -10.33 14.20 9.58
N ASN A 53 -11.03 13.86 8.51
CA ASN A 53 -10.88 12.54 7.89
C ASN A 53 -9.71 12.61 6.93
N ILE A 54 -8.79 11.65 7.02
CA ILE A 54 -7.59 11.61 6.19
C ILE A 54 -7.46 10.28 5.48
N HIS A 55 -6.84 10.29 4.30
CA HIS A 55 -6.16 9.14 3.74
C HIS A 55 -4.70 9.21 4.15
N ALA A 56 -4.17 8.13 4.71
CA ALA A 56 -2.77 8.01 5.09
C ALA A 56 -2.24 6.62 4.76
N LEU A 57 -0.95 6.56 4.46
CA LEU A 57 -0.21 5.31 4.36
C LEU A 57 -0.11 4.67 5.74
N TYR A 58 -0.39 3.37 5.83
CA TYR A 58 -0.34 2.62 7.10
C TYR A 58 0.57 1.41 7.05
N GLY A 59 1.01 0.97 5.87
CA GLY A 59 1.92 -0.15 5.76
C GLY A 59 2.59 -0.25 4.41
N TYR A 60 3.52 -1.20 4.31
CA TYR A 60 4.28 -1.47 3.10
C TYR A 60 4.61 -2.96 2.96
N LEU A 61 4.93 -3.37 1.74
CA LEU A 61 5.46 -4.70 1.41
C LEU A 61 6.38 -4.58 0.20
N GLU A 62 7.65 -4.98 0.36
CA GLU A 62 8.60 -5.23 -0.72
C GLU A 62 8.49 -6.70 -1.12
N VAL A 63 8.25 -6.95 -2.41
CA VAL A 63 7.94 -8.28 -2.93
C VAL A 63 9.20 -9.14 -3.03
N ASP A 64 9.14 -10.36 -2.48
CA ASP A 64 10.09 -11.45 -2.78
C ASP A 64 9.63 -12.18 -4.03
N ARG A 65 8.39 -12.69 -4.01
CA ARG A 65 7.81 -13.44 -5.12
C ARG A 65 6.29 -13.50 -5.08
N GLU A 66 5.70 -13.75 -6.24
CA GLU A 66 4.30 -14.20 -6.37
C GLU A 66 4.21 -15.71 -6.11
N LEU A 67 3.17 -16.13 -5.39
CA LEU A 67 2.72 -17.52 -5.30
C LEU A 67 1.39 -17.64 -6.05
N ASP A 68 1.39 -18.28 -7.22
CA ASP A 68 0.16 -18.56 -7.97
C ASP A 68 -0.55 -19.75 -7.34
N ILE A 69 -1.51 -19.44 -6.46
CA ILE A 69 -2.29 -20.42 -5.71
C ILE A 69 -3.14 -21.27 -6.65
N LYS A 70 -3.53 -20.73 -7.81
CA LYS A 70 -4.35 -21.46 -8.78
C LYS A 70 -3.51 -22.40 -9.65
N ALA A 71 -2.29 -22.01 -9.99
CA ALA A 71 -1.32 -22.88 -10.67
C ALA A 71 -0.81 -24.02 -9.76
N GLY A 72 -0.98 -23.88 -8.44
CA GLY A 72 -0.60 -24.90 -7.47
C GLY A 72 0.84 -24.74 -6.98
N ASP A 73 1.35 -23.50 -6.95
CA ASP A 73 2.67 -23.20 -6.41
C ASP A 73 2.80 -23.68 -4.95
N LEU A 74 4.02 -24.07 -4.58
CA LEU A 74 4.30 -24.55 -3.24
C LEU A 74 4.16 -23.41 -2.22
N VAL A 75 3.17 -23.56 -1.33
CA VAL A 75 2.90 -22.61 -0.25
C VAL A 75 3.63 -23.06 1.02
N PRO A 76 4.40 -22.17 1.69
CA PRO A 76 4.98 -22.48 2.99
C PRO A 76 3.91 -22.84 4.03
N PRO A 77 4.10 -23.86 4.89
CA PRO A 77 3.06 -24.30 5.83
C PRO A 77 2.54 -23.18 6.75
N TRP A 78 3.40 -22.24 7.14
CA TRP A 78 3.02 -21.10 7.98
C TRP A 78 2.08 -20.12 7.29
N ALA A 79 2.03 -20.09 5.95
CA ALA A 79 1.17 -19.19 5.18
C ALA A 79 -0.28 -19.73 5.03
N ALA A 80 -0.53 -20.96 5.47
CA ALA A 80 -1.82 -21.64 5.29
C ALA A 80 -3.02 -20.94 5.95
N TYR A 81 -2.80 -20.00 6.89
CA TYR A 81 -3.87 -19.21 7.50
C TYR A 81 -4.43 -18.13 6.56
N HIS A 82 -3.66 -17.72 5.55
CA HIS A 82 -3.97 -16.55 4.73
C HIS A 82 -5.25 -16.79 3.91
N PRO A 83 -6.21 -15.84 3.85
CA PRO A 83 -7.52 -16.07 3.23
C PRO A 83 -7.46 -16.59 1.79
N HIS A 84 -6.57 -16.05 0.96
CA HIS A 84 -6.40 -16.49 -0.44
C HIS A 84 -5.88 -17.93 -0.58
N ILE A 85 -5.30 -18.50 0.48
CA ILE A 85 -4.84 -19.89 0.54
C ILE A 85 -5.90 -20.77 1.21
N LYS A 86 -6.28 -20.43 2.45
CA LYS A 86 -7.25 -21.18 3.27
C LYS A 86 -8.61 -21.31 2.58
N ASN A 87 -9.07 -20.23 1.98
CA ASN A 87 -10.35 -20.13 1.30
C ASN A 87 -10.16 -20.02 -0.22
N SER A 88 -9.09 -20.62 -0.78
CA SER A 88 -8.80 -20.57 -2.23
C SER A 88 -9.99 -20.99 -3.11
N HIS A 89 -10.85 -21.87 -2.59
CA HIS A 89 -12.09 -22.29 -3.22
C HIS A 89 -13.16 -21.18 -3.39
N GLU A 90 -13.03 -20.02 -2.75
CA GLU A 90 -13.89 -18.85 -2.96
C GLU A 90 -13.44 -18.05 -4.20
N HIS A 91 -12.18 -18.22 -4.63
CA HIS A 91 -11.58 -17.55 -5.78
C HIS A 91 -11.53 -18.45 -7.04
N ARG A 92 -12.62 -19.19 -7.31
CA ARG A 92 -12.68 -20.15 -8.44
C ARG A 92 -12.64 -19.48 -9.81
N ILE A 93 -13.20 -18.27 -9.90
CA ILE A 93 -13.33 -17.51 -11.14
C ILE A 93 -12.23 -16.45 -11.16
N GLY A 94 -11.45 -16.39 -12.25
CA GLY A 94 -10.27 -15.50 -12.35
C GLY A 94 -8.99 -16.14 -11.78
N GLY A 95 -7.93 -15.33 -11.63
CA GLY A 95 -6.69 -15.73 -10.96
C GLY A 95 -6.77 -15.56 -9.44
N ASN A 96 -5.85 -16.19 -8.72
CA ASN A 96 -5.71 -16.08 -7.27
C ASN A 96 -4.22 -16.25 -6.90
N SER A 97 -3.61 -15.20 -6.38
CA SER A 97 -2.20 -15.20 -6.03
C SER A 97 -1.96 -14.53 -4.68
N VAL A 98 -0.80 -14.83 -4.10
CA VAL A 98 -0.29 -14.16 -2.91
C VAL A 98 1.11 -13.65 -3.20
N TYR A 99 1.32 -12.34 -3.07
CA TYR A 99 2.65 -11.73 -3.06
C TYR A 99 3.23 -11.86 -1.66
N MET A 100 4.39 -12.52 -1.56
CA MET A 100 5.10 -12.72 -0.32
C MET A 100 6.22 -11.69 -0.19
N ALA A 101 6.39 -11.12 1.00
CA ALA A 101 7.41 -10.12 1.25
C ALA A 101 8.85 -10.69 1.30
N THR A 102 9.84 -9.84 0.99
CA THR A 102 11.27 -10.10 1.27
C THR A 102 11.47 -10.26 2.77
N SER A 103 12.39 -11.13 3.22
CA SER A 103 12.66 -11.32 4.66
C SER A 103 13.20 -10.06 5.34
N GLU A 104 13.91 -9.25 4.57
CA GLU A 104 14.60 -8.04 4.98
C GLU A 104 14.40 -7.01 3.87
N PHE A 105 14.26 -5.75 4.24
CA PHE A 105 14.08 -4.67 3.29
C PHE A 105 15.40 -4.42 2.54
N SER A 106 15.36 -4.34 1.21
CA SER A 106 16.57 -4.26 0.38
C SER A 106 17.49 -3.06 0.71
N LYS A 107 16.94 -1.97 1.27
CA LYS A 107 17.71 -0.79 1.71
C LYS A 107 18.13 -0.82 3.17
N ASN A 108 17.56 -1.72 3.98
CA ASN A 108 17.90 -1.86 5.38
C ASN A 108 17.69 -3.31 5.86
N THR A 109 18.79 -4.05 5.99
CA THR A 109 18.78 -5.47 6.42
C THR A 109 18.33 -5.68 7.86
N GLU A 110 18.28 -4.62 8.68
CA GLU A 110 17.78 -4.70 10.05
C GLU A 110 16.25 -4.57 10.14
N GLN A 111 15.60 -4.21 9.03
CA GLN A 111 14.15 -4.01 8.94
C GLN A 111 13.52 -5.09 8.06
N PRO A 112 12.37 -5.67 8.43
CA PRO A 112 11.66 -6.58 7.54
C PRO A 112 11.23 -5.88 6.24
N GLY A 113 11.12 -6.62 5.14
CA GLY A 113 10.57 -6.12 3.88
C GLY A 113 9.08 -5.80 3.91
N TRP A 114 8.46 -5.75 5.08
CA TRP A 114 7.04 -5.48 5.27
C TRP A 114 6.81 -4.86 6.64
N GLY A 115 5.70 -4.15 6.81
CA GLY A 115 5.35 -3.65 8.14
C GLY A 115 4.20 -2.66 8.13
N CYS A 116 3.82 -2.24 9.33
CA CYS A 116 2.87 -1.15 9.55
C CYS A 116 3.61 0.06 10.09
N PHE A 117 3.28 1.25 9.59
CA PHE A 117 3.83 2.49 10.09
C PHE A 117 3.14 2.94 11.37
N HIS A 118 3.91 3.56 12.27
CA HIS A 118 3.34 4.51 13.22
C HIS A 118 2.84 5.74 12.45
N TYR A 119 1.81 6.39 12.98
CA TYR A 119 1.31 7.63 12.38
C TYR A 119 2.42 8.69 12.34
N ASP A 120 2.60 9.29 11.16
CA ASP A 120 3.51 10.39 10.90
C ASP A 120 2.86 11.33 9.87
N PRO A 121 2.96 12.66 10.01
CA PRO A 121 2.44 13.60 9.01
C PRO A 121 2.94 13.34 7.58
N ARG A 122 4.16 12.81 7.41
CA ARG A 122 4.74 12.44 6.10
C ARG A 122 3.96 11.33 5.38
N LEU A 123 3.18 10.54 6.11
CA LEU A 123 2.37 9.46 5.58
C LEU A 123 0.97 9.92 5.15
N VAL A 124 0.59 11.17 5.45
CA VAL A 124 -0.73 11.71 5.11
C VAL A 124 -0.76 12.07 3.62
N LEU A 125 -1.65 11.42 2.89
CA LEU A 125 -1.87 11.68 1.46
C LEU A 125 -2.84 12.85 1.26
N THR A 126 -3.83 13.00 2.15
CA THR A 126 -4.86 14.04 2.04
C THR A 126 -4.24 15.43 2.02
N ASN A 127 -4.64 16.23 1.03
CA ASN A 127 -4.29 17.65 0.98
C ASN A 127 -5.02 18.40 2.11
N GLU A 128 -4.26 18.96 3.05
CA GLU A 128 -4.78 19.71 4.20
C GLU A 128 -5.58 20.97 3.83
N ASP A 129 -5.31 21.54 2.64
CA ASP A 129 -6.03 22.71 2.12
C ASP A 129 -7.43 22.36 1.56
N LYS A 130 -7.83 21.08 1.58
CA LYS A 130 -9.09 20.59 1.01
C LYS A 130 -9.99 19.99 2.08
N THR A 131 -11.29 20.14 1.87
CA THR A 131 -12.31 19.61 2.78
C THR A 131 -12.54 18.10 2.62
N ALA A 132 -12.29 17.55 1.43
CA ALA A 132 -12.52 16.14 1.13
C ALA A 132 -11.21 15.35 1.14
N ARG A 133 -11.16 14.28 1.93
CA ARG A 133 -10.00 13.38 2.09
C ARG A 133 -9.46 12.75 0.80
N SER A 134 -10.30 12.68 -0.23
CA SER A 134 -9.95 12.11 -1.54
C SER A 134 -9.10 13.04 -2.40
N PHE A 135 -8.94 14.30 -2.01
CA PHE A 135 -7.92 15.17 -2.58
C PHE A 135 -6.58 14.85 -1.92
N TRP A 136 -5.61 14.49 -2.75
CA TRP A 136 -4.26 14.18 -2.29
C TRP A 136 -3.27 15.23 -2.78
N LYS A 137 -2.20 15.39 -2.01
CA LYS A 137 -1.02 16.17 -2.39
C LYS A 137 0.17 15.23 -2.44
N LEU A 138 0.70 15.00 -3.64
CA LEU A 138 1.84 14.09 -3.86
C LEU A 138 3.11 14.89 -4.22
N PRO A 139 4.30 14.34 -3.91
CA PRO A 139 5.57 14.94 -4.32
C PRO A 139 5.72 15.15 -5.83
N ALA A 140 6.63 16.03 -6.22
CA ALA A 140 6.89 16.37 -7.62
C ALA A 140 7.40 15.19 -8.47
N CYS A 141 8.01 14.17 -7.86
CA CYS A 141 8.49 12.98 -8.58
C CYS A 141 7.35 12.19 -9.27
N PHE A 142 6.10 12.44 -8.89
CA PHE A 142 4.94 11.83 -9.52
C PHE A 142 4.52 12.50 -10.84
N GLN A 143 5.11 13.63 -11.26
CA GLN A 143 4.77 14.24 -12.55
C GLN A 143 4.91 13.23 -13.70
N GLY A 144 3.83 13.04 -14.46
CA GLY A 144 3.77 12.05 -15.56
C GLY A 144 3.29 10.65 -15.15
N GLU A 145 3.08 10.39 -13.87
CA GLU A 145 2.69 9.06 -13.37
C GLU A 145 1.18 8.80 -13.39
N GLN A 146 0.37 9.73 -13.91
CA GLN A 146 -1.09 9.65 -13.88
C GLN A 146 -1.63 8.32 -14.43
N ASP A 147 -1.05 7.82 -15.52
CA ASP A 147 -1.49 6.56 -16.15
C ASP A 147 -1.04 5.31 -15.38
N GLN A 148 -0.05 5.44 -14.50
CA GLN A 148 0.50 4.34 -13.70
C GLN A 148 -0.24 4.15 -12.37
N PHE A 149 -1.01 5.14 -11.94
CA PHE A 149 -1.81 5.07 -10.72
C PHE A 149 -2.90 4.00 -10.83
N THR A 150 -3.07 3.22 -9.76
CA THR A 150 -4.05 2.12 -9.66
C THR A 150 -5.49 2.62 -9.55
N SER A 151 -5.69 3.77 -8.89
CA SER A 151 -7.02 4.31 -8.64
C SER A 151 -7.56 5.10 -9.82
N GLY A 152 -8.88 5.03 -10.05
CA GLY A 152 -9.54 5.97 -10.95
C GLY A 152 -9.22 7.41 -10.52
N ILE A 153 -8.69 8.22 -11.44
CA ILE A 153 -8.28 9.60 -11.16
C ILE A 153 -9.32 10.55 -11.74
N ARG A 154 -9.84 11.44 -10.90
CA ARG A 154 -10.77 12.49 -11.34
C ARG A 154 -10.05 13.74 -11.78
N THR A 155 -8.98 14.10 -11.09
CA THR A 155 -8.16 15.28 -11.39
C THR A 155 -6.69 14.97 -11.16
N TRP A 156 -5.84 15.58 -11.97
CA TRP A 156 -4.38 15.55 -11.83
C TRP A 156 -3.83 16.91 -12.24
N ASN A 157 -3.40 17.71 -11.26
CA ASN A 157 -2.93 19.07 -11.47
C ASN A 157 -1.51 19.20 -10.94
N VAL A 158 -0.59 19.64 -11.80
CA VAL A 158 0.74 20.06 -11.37
C VAL A 158 0.64 21.48 -10.79
N LEU A 159 1.03 21.65 -9.54
CA LEU A 159 1.02 22.92 -8.83
C LEU A 159 2.26 23.76 -9.20
N PRO A 160 2.27 25.09 -8.92
CA PRO A 160 3.41 25.95 -9.24
C PRO A 160 4.74 25.56 -8.57
N ASP A 161 4.68 24.86 -7.44
CA ASP A 161 5.84 24.31 -6.71
C ASP A 161 6.29 22.93 -7.23
N GLY A 162 5.63 22.43 -8.28
CA GLY A 162 5.89 21.12 -8.89
C GLY A 162 5.18 19.95 -8.22
N MET A 163 4.54 20.13 -7.06
CA MET A 163 3.76 19.06 -6.43
C MET A 163 2.51 18.72 -7.24
N ILE A 164 1.93 17.55 -6.98
CA ILE A 164 0.70 17.11 -7.64
C ILE A 164 -0.47 17.26 -6.68
N GLU A 165 -1.50 18.01 -7.09
CA GLU A 165 -2.83 17.88 -6.52
C GLU A 165 -3.64 16.92 -7.37
N MET A 166 -4.08 15.81 -6.77
CA MET A 166 -4.94 14.85 -7.45
C MET A 166 -6.22 14.56 -6.66
N GLN A 167 -7.21 13.99 -7.32
CA GLN A 167 -8.41 13.49 -6.65
C GLN A 167 -8.70 12.06 -7.09
N THR A 168 -8.74 11.13 -6.13
CA THR A 168 -9.15 9.75 -6.39
C THR A 168 -10.67 9.67 -6.58
N ILE A 169 -11.14 8.88 -7.54
CA ILE A 169 -12.54 8.47 -7.69
C ILE A 169 -12.80 7.44 -6.58
N GLY A 170 -13.13 7.94 -5.39
CA GLY A 170 -13.19 7.11 -4.19
C GLY A 170 -14.12 5.91 -4.34
N ARG A 171 -13.53 4.70 -4.23
CA ARG A 171 -14.06 3.41 -3.74
C ARG A 171 -13.35 2.28 -4.49
N GLY A 172 -12.37 1.64 -3.88
CA GLY A 172 -11.84 0.38 -4.40
C GLY A 172 -10.49 0.02 -3.81
N ASP A 173 -9.51 0.89 -4.02
CA ASP A 173 -8.12 0.53 -3.77
C ASP A 173 -7.70 0.91 -2.36
N GLN A 174 -6.97 0.01 -1.70
CA GLN A 174 -6.33 0.22 -0.40
C GLN A 174 -4.80 0.18 -0.54
N GLU A 175 -4.31 0.20 -1.78
CA GLU A 175 -2.93 0.07 -2.17
C GLU A 175 -2.58 1.10 -3.26
N MET A 176 -1.41 1.70 -3.10
CA MET A 176 -0.71 2.46 -4.13
C MET A 176 0.39 1.56 -4.67
N TYR A 177 0.38 1.36 -5.99
CA TYR A 177 1.53 0.79 -6.68
C TYR A 177 2.62 1.85 -6.81
N VAL A 178 3.82 1.53 -6.36
CA VAL A 178 5.01 2.33 -6.61
C VAL A 178 5.46 2.01 -8.04
N SER A 179 5.42 3.00 -8.94
CA SER A 179 5.72 2.76 -10.35
C SER A 179 7.18 2.40 -10.58
N SER A 180 7.53 1.95 -11.79
CA SER A 180 8.92 1.70 -12.18
C SER A 180 9.77 2.96 -12.31
N ASN A 181 9.22 4.14 -12.02
CA ASN A 181 9.95 5.40 -11.99
C ASN A 181 10.90 5.43 -10.78
N PRO A 182 12.23 5.51 -10.97
CA PRO A 182 13.20 5.46 -9.88
C PRO A 182 13.01 6.53 -8.82
N GLU A 183 12.51 7.72 -9.17
CA GLU A 183 12.30 8.81 -8.20
C GLU A 183 11.05 8.56 -7.33
N VAL A 184 10.06 7.84 -7.84
CA VAL A 184 8.88 7.41 -7.08
C VAL A 184 9.25 6.25 -6.16
N VAL A 185 10.05 5.30 -6.66
CA VAL A 185 10.62 4.21 -5.85
C VAL A 185 11.43 4.78 -4.70
N LYS A 186 12.36 5.70 -4.99
CA LYS A 186 13.17 6.36 -3.97
C LYS A 186 12.33 7.07 -2.91
N TRP A 187 11.25 7.76 -3.31
CA TRP A 187 10.33 8.38 -2.35
C TRP A 187 9.68 7.34 -1.42
N ALA A 188 9.25 6.19 -1.94
CA ALA A 188 8.69 5.12 -1.12
C ALA A 188 9.73 4.52 -0.16
N GLU A 189 10.95 4.27 -0.65
CA GLU A 189 12.07 3.80 0.17
C GLU A 189 12.40 4.79 1.30
N GLU A 190 12.42 6.09 1.01
CA GLU A 190 12.66 7.14 2.00
C GLU A 190 11.58 7.17 3.08
N LEU A 191 10.31 6.93 2.74
CA LEU A 191 9.25 6.79 3.75
C LEU A 191 9.49 5.56 4.63
N ILE A 192 9.83 4.42 4.03
CA ILE A 192 10.09 3.16 4.73
C ILE A 192 11.28 3.28 5.68
N MET A 193 12.35 3.98 5.28
CA MET A 193 13.56 4.16 6.10
C MET A 193 13.41 5.22 7.19
N ASN A 194 12.60 6.25 6.97
CA ASN A 194 12.58 7.43 7.85
C ASN A 194 11.32 7.53 8.73
N CYS A 195 10.31 6.69 8.52
CA CYS A 195 9.14 6.59 9.39
C CYS A 195 9.27 5.40 10.34
N THR A 196 8.79 5.55 11.58
CA THR A 196 8.81 4.44 12.54
C THR A 196 7.84 3.35 12.12
N VAL A 197 8.27 2.09 12.20
CA VAL A 197 7.49 0.89 11.88
C VAL A 197 7.25 0.10 13.17
N TYR A 198 6.08 -0.52 13.32
CA TYR A 198 5.80 -1.43 14.44
C TYR A 198 6.73 -2.65 14.36
N GLU A 199 7.30 -3.03 15.51
CA GLU A 199 8.08 -4.26 15.69
C GLU A 199 7.25 -5.54 15.56
#